data_AF-A0A1T4XHU5-F1
#
_entry.id   AF-A0A1T4XHU5-F1
#
_cell.length_a   1.000
_cell.length_b   1.000
_cell.length_c   1.000
_cell.angle_alpha   90.00
_cell.angle_beta   90.00
_cell.angle_gamma   90.00
#
_symmetry.space_group_name_H-M   'P 1'
#
loop_
_entity.id
_entity.type
_entity.pdbx_description
1 polymer ?
#
loop_
_entity_poly.entity_id
_entity_poly.type
_entity_poly.pdbx_seq_one_letter_code
_entity_poly.pdbx_strand_id
1 'polypeptide(L)' 'MERSERLERTLNYLKSEFYAAGAEYKKTQEVALLRELHALTGAINEIETFMFDRRVTVISDCLG' A
#
# COMPACT_ATOMS: atom_id res chain seq x y z
N MET A 1 21.83 -9.99 0.00
CA MET A 1 21.27 -9.47 -1.26
C MET A 1 19.83 -9.98 -1.49
N GLU A 2 19.57 -11.29 -1.39
CA GLU A 2 18.23 -11.87 -1.62
C GLU A 2 17.08 -11.35 -0.73
N ARG A 3 17.37 -10.97 0.52
CA ARG A 3 16.34 -10.49 1.47
C ARG A 3 15.75 -9.14 1.06
N SER A 4 16.56 -8.25 0.46
CA SER A 4 16.12 -6.94 0.00
C SER A 4 15.25 -7.06 -1.25
N GLU A 5 15.64 -7.89 -2.23
CA GLU A 5 14.83 -8.13 -3.43
C GLU A 5 13.46 -8.76 -3.13
N ARG A 6 13.39 -9.65 -2.14
CA ARG A 6 12.11 -10.23 -1.71
C ARG A 6 11.21 -9.15 -1.11
N LEU A 7 11.75 -8.28 -0.27
CA LEU A 7 10.99 -7.17 0.33
C LEU A 7 10.54 -6.16 -0.73
N GLU A 8 11.37 -5.85 -1.73
CA GLU A 8 10.98 -5.00 -2.86
C GLU A 8 9.82 -5.60 -3.65
N ARG A 9 9.87 -6.91 -3.95
CA ARG A 9 8.76 -7.60 -4.62
C ARG A 9 7.48 -7.56 -3.80
N THR A 10 7.56 -7.81 -2.49
CA THR A 10 6.40 -7.70 -1.59
C THR A 10 5.86 -6.28 -1.55
N LEU A 11 6.73 -5.27 -1.45
CA LEU A 11 6.33 -3.87 -1.46
C LEU A 11 5.60 -3.50 -2.76
N ASN A 12 6.13 -3.90 -3.91
CA ASN A 12 5.53 -3.64 -5.21
C ASN A 12 4.17 -4.34 -5.36
N TYR A 13 4.04 -5.57 -4.86
CA TYR A 13 2.78 -6.29 -4.84
C TYR A 13 1.73 -5.55 -3.99
N LEU A 14 2.06 -5.17 -2.76
CA LEU A 14 1.14 -4.45 -1.87
C LEU A 14 0.70 -3.10 -2.45
N LYS A 15 1.59 -2.37 -3.13
CA LYS A 15 1.24 -1.14 -3.84
C LYS A 15 0.25 -1.41 -4.98
N SER A 16 0.44 -2.49 -5.74
CA SER A 16 -0.48 -2.88 -6.81
C SER A 16 -1.88 -3.17 -6.26
N GLU A 17 -1.98 -3.96 -5.19
CA GLU A 17 -3.25 -4.26 -4.51
C GLU A 17 -3.92 -2.97 -3.99
N PHE A 18 -3.12 -2.08 -3.39
CA PHE A 18 -3.61 -0.80 -2.88
C PHE A 18 -4.24 0.05 -3.99
N TYR A 19 -3.58 0.19 -5.14
CA TYR A 19 -4.14 0.95 -6.26
C TYR A 19 -5.37 0.29 -6.88
N ALA A 20 -5.42 -1.04 -6.94
CA ALA A 20 -6.59 -1.76 -7.45
C ALA A 20 -7.81 -1.56 -6.53
N ALA A 21 -7.65 -1.81 -5.23
CA ALA A 21 -8.69 -1.57 -4.23
C ALA A 21 -9.09 -0.08 -4.18
N GLY A 22 -8.14 0.83 -4.37
CA GLY A 22 -8.38 2.27 -4.36
C GLY A 22 -9.20 2.73 -5.55
N ALA A 23 -8.93 2.16 -6.73
CA ALA A 23 -9.71 2.42 -7.94
C ALA A 23 -11.14 1.86 -7.83
N GLU A 24 -11.31 0.72 -7.16
CA GLU A 24 -12.63 0.13 -6.90
C GLU A 24 -13.41 0.94 -5.86
N TYR A 25 -12.78 1.30 -4.74
CA TYR A 25 -13.39 2.14 -3.71
C TYR A 25 -13.87 3.48 -4.25
N LYS A 26 -13.11 4.13 -5.14
CA LYS A 26 -13.54 5.38 -5.78
C LYS A 26 -14.83 5.24 -6.60
N LYS A 27 -15.14 4.03 -7.08
CA LYS A 27 -16.35 3.75 -7.86
C LYS A 27 -17.51 3.30 -6.97
N THR A 28 -17.25 2.44 -6.00
CA THR A 28 -18.29 1.76 -5.21
C THR A 28 -18.57 2.45 -3.89
N GLN A 29 -17.60 3.20 -3.35
CA GLN A 29 -17.60 3.75 -2.00
C GLN A 29 -17.86 2.69 -0.92
N GLU A 30 -17.48 1.44 -1.19
CA GLU A 30 -17.70 0.35 -0.27
C GLU A 30 -16.80 0.46 0.97
N VAL A 31 -17.41 0.48 2.15
CA VAL A 31 -16.69 0.63 3.43
C VAL A 31 -15.73 -0.53 3.72
N ALA A 32 -15.99 -1.72 3.18
CA ALA A 32 -15.07 -2.85 3.28
C ALA A 32 -13.72 -2.55 2.61
N LEU A 33 -13.75 -1.99 1.40
CA LEU A 33 -12.55 -1.59 0.66
C LEU A 33 -11.77 -0.48 1.39
N LEU A 34 -12.46 0.43 2.07
CA LEU A 34 -11.80 1.44 2.91
C LEU A 34 -10.93 0.81 4.01
N ARG A 35 -11.43 -0.25 4.65
CA ARG A 35 -10.66 -0.99 5.68
C ARG A 35 -9.45 -1.69 5.08
N GLU A 36 -9.61 -2.31 3.92
CA GLU A 36 -8.51 -2.95 3.20
C GLU A 36 -7.43 -1.94 2.78
N LEU A 37 -7.84 -0.78 2.27
CA LEU A 37 -6.93 0.32 1.94
C LEU A 37 -6.13 0.79 3.15
N HIS A 38 -6.76 0.93 4.32
CA HIS A 38 -6.05 1.26 5.55
C HIS A 38 -5.04 0.19 5.97
N ALA A 39 -5.39 -1.10 5.85
CA ALA A 39 -4.49 -2.20 6.17
C ALA A 39 -3.27 -2.24 5.23
N LEU A 40 -3.51 -2.10 3.93
CA LEU A 40 -2.45 -2.03 2.91
C LEU A 40 -1.53 -0.82 3.12
N THR A 41 -2.11 0.33 3.49
CA THR A 41 -1.34 1.54 3.85
C THR A 41 -0.39 1.30 5.02
N GLY A 42 -0.85 0.63 6.08
CA GLY A 42 -0.02 0.26 7.22
C GLY A 42 1.16 -0.62 6.79
N ALA A 43 0.87 -1.71 6.06
CA ALA A 43 1.89 -2.65 5.62
C ALA A 43 2.94 -2.02 4.68
N ILE A 44 2.51 -1.19 3.72
CA ILE A 44 3.42 -0.46 2.82
C ILE A 44 4.33 0.47 3.63
N ASN A 45 3.76 1.26 4.56
CA ASN A 45 4.52 2.20 5.37
C ASN A 45 5.57 1.51 6.26
N GLU A 46 5.22 0.36 6.85
CA GLU A 46 6.15 -0.43 7.67
C GLU A 46 7.33 -0.94 6.84
N ILE A 47 7.07 -1.49 5.66
CA ILE A 47 8.11 -1.99 4.77
C ILE A 47 8.99 -0.84 4.25
N GLU A 48 8.41 0.28 3.84
CA GLU A 48 9.19 1.43 3.36
C GLU A 48 10.05 2.05 4.46
N THR A 49 9.50 2.17 5.68
CA THR A 49 10.28 2.66 6.82
C THR A 49 11.44 1.72 7.13
N PHE A 50 11.21 0.40 7.09
CA PHE A 50 12.26 -0.59 7.29
C PHE A 50 13.33 -0.58 6.19
N MET A 51 12.95 -0.32 4.93
CA MET A 51 13.85 -0.40 3.78
C MET A 51 14.60 0.91 3.50
N PHE A 52 13.97 2.06 3.76
CA PHE A 52 14.44 3.36 3.31
C PHE A 52 14.57 4.39 4.44
N ASP A 53 14.29 4.02 5.69
CA ASP A 53 14.22 4.91 6.86
C ASP A 53 13.24 6.09 6.69
N ARG A 54 12.33 5.99 5.71
CA ARG A 54 11.32 7.00 5.39
C ARG A 54 10.14 6.37 4.66
N ARG A 55 8.99 7.05 4.72
CA ARG A 55 7.86 6.75 3.85
C ARG A 55 8.13 7.33 2.46
N VAL A 56 7.88 6.55 1.43
CA VAL A 56 8.09 6.94 0.03
C VAL A 56 6.76 7.04 -0.71
N THR A 57 5.80 6.17 -0.39
CA THR A 57 4.46 6.21 -0.98
C THR A 57 3.58 7.16 -0.18
N VAL A 58 3.18 8.25 -0.83
CA VAL A 58 2.20 9.18 -0.27
C VAL A 58 0.81 8.62 -0.55
N ILE A 59 0.27 7.90 0.43
CA ILE A 59 -1.05 7.28 0.40
C ILE A 59 -2.13 8.29 0.84
N SER A 60 -2.14 9.50 0.27
CA SER A 60 -3.23 10.46 0.45
C SER A 60 -4.28 10.35 -0.66
N ASP A 61 -3.85 10.02 -1.87
CA ASP A 61 -4.66 10.20 -3.09
C ASP A 61 -5.81 9.20 -3.27
N CYS A 62 -5.96 8.22 -2.38
CA CYS A 62 -7.03 7.23 -2.44
C CYS A 62 -8.05 7.34 -1.30
N LEU A 63 -7.81 8.18 -0.29
CA LEU A 63 -8.67 8.30 0.89
C LEU A 63 -9.39 9.66 0.99
N GLY A 64 -9.09 10.61 0.10
CA GLY A 64 -9.77 11.91 -0.02
C GLY A 64 -9.31 12.66 -1.25
#